data_AF-A0A5D2AJ51-F1
#
_entry.id   AF-A0A5D2AJ51-F1
#
_cell.length_a   1.000
_cell.length_b   1.000
_cell.length_c   1.000
_cell.angle_alpha   90.00
_cell.angle_beta   90.00
_cell.angle_gamma   90.00
#
_symmetry.space_group_name_H-M   'P 1'
#
loop_
_entity.id
_entity.type
_entity.pdbx_description
1 polymer ?
#
loop_
_entity_poly.entity_id
_entity_poly.type
_entity_poly.pdbx_seq_one_letter_code
_entity_poly.pdbx_strand_id
1 'polypeptide(L)' 'MGRMHSRGKGISASALPYKRTPPSWLKISSQDVEDNICKFAKKGLTPSQIGVILRDSHGIAQVKSVTGS' A
#
# COMPACT_ATOMS: atom_id res chain seq x y z
N MET A 1 1.21 -2.18 -17.19
CA MET A 1 2.20 -3.28 -17.20
C MET A 1 2.52 -3.60 -18.64
N GLY A 2 3.81 -3.63 -18.98
CA GLY A 2 4.31 -4.14 -20.26
C GLY A 2 4.24 -5.66 -20.30
N ARG A 3 4.73 -6.27 -21.38
CA ARG A 3 4.41 -7.67 -21.64
C ARG A 3 5.62 -8.59 -21.43
N MET A 4 5.45 -9.56 -20.54
CA MET A 4 6.41 -10.62 -20.27
C MET A 4 6.67 -11.48 -21.53
N HIS A 5 5.57 -12.00 -22.09
CA HIS A 5 5.38 -12.85 -23.28
C HIS A 5 4.94 -12.20 -24.59
N SER A 6 5.09 -10.89 -24.86
CA SER A 6 4.34 -10.32 -26.00
C SER A 6 4.85 -8.98 -26.56
N ARG A 7 4.44 -8.64 -27.81
CA ARG A 7 4.88 -7.47 -28.60
C ARG A 7 4.25 -6.11 -28.23
N GLY A 8 3.36 -6.06 -27.24
CA GLY A 8 2.63 -4.84 -26.88
C GLY A 8 3.51 -3.82 -26.15
N LYS A 9 3.28 -2.52 -26.42
CA LYS A 9 4.07 -1.38 -25.90
C LYS A 9 3.34 -0.58 -24.80
N GLY A 10 2.37 -1.19 -24.13
CA GLY A 10 1.54 -0.48 -23.14
C GLY A 10 2.33 -0.08 -21.90
N ILE A 11 2.21 1.19 -21.50
CA ILE A 11 2.78 1.74 -20.28
C ILE A 11 1.64 2.14 -19.36
N SER A 12 1.52 1.44 -18.23
CA SER A 12 0.55 1.77 -17.19
C SER A 12 1.10 1.27 -15.87
N ALA A 13 1.29 2.18 -14.92
CA ALA A 13 1.80 1.90 -13.59
C ALA A 13 1.24 2.94 -12.63
N SER A 14 1.24 2.62 -11.33
CA SER A 14 0.91 3.60 -10.30
C SER A 14 1.95 4.71 -10.28
N ALA A 15 1.49 5.96 -10.26
CA ALA A 15 2.35 7.13 -10.07
C ALA A 15 2.30 7.54 -8.59
N LEU A 16 3.39 7.31 -7.86
CA LEU A 16 3.48 7.66 -6.45
C LEU A 16 3.66 9.17 -6.28
N PRO A 17 3.04 9.81 -5.27
CA PRO A 17 3.31 11.19 -4.93
C PRO A 17 4.78 11.42 -4.57
N TYR A 18 5.29 12.62 -4.85
CA TYR A 18 6.65 13.01 -4.48
C TYR A 18 6.86 13.03 -2.97
N LYS A 19 5.91 13.65 -2.24
CA LYS A 19 5.95 13.78 -0.78
C LYS A 19 5.80 12.40 -0.13
N ARG A 20 6.77 12.03 0.71
CA ARG A 20 6.82 10.73 1.39
C ARG A 20 6.34 10.77 2.84
N THR A 21 6.10 11.95 3.39
CA THR A 21 5.55 12.10 4.73
C THR A 21 4.04 11.83 4.75
N PRO A 22 3.52 11.25 5.83
CA PRO A 22 2.11 10.96 5.94
C PRO A 22 1.29 12.26 5.95
N PRO A 23 0.06 12.24 5.42
CA PRO A 23 -0.80 13.42 5.42
C PRO A 23 -1.29 13.74 6.83
N SER A 24 -1.51 15.03 7.11
CA SER A 24 -1.87 15.53 8.46
C SER A 24 -3.22 15.02 8.99
N TRP A 25 -4.12 14.60 8.10
CA TRP A 25 -5.43 14.05 8.48
C TRP A 25 -5.36 12.58 8.89
N LEU A 26 -4.24 11.88 8.61
CA LEU A 26 -4.06 10.50 8.99
C LEU A 26 -3.57 10.44 10.45
N LYS A 27 -4.48 10.10 11.36
CA LYS A 27 -4.24 10.05 12.83
C LYS A 27 -3.85 8.66 13.34
N ILE A 28 -3.50 7.73 12.46
CA ILE A 28 -3.15 6.36 12.84
C ILE A 28 -1.67 6.28 13.21
N SER A 29 -1.33 5.55 14.27
CA SER A 29 0.06 5.33 14.66
C SER A 29 0.71 4.25 13.79
N SER A 30 2.05 4.21 13.74
CA SER A 30 2.78 3.14 13.07
C SER A 30 2.45 1.76 13.67
N GLN A 31 2.31 1.69 15.00
CA GLN A 31 1.99 0.45 15.72
C GLN A 31 0.63 -0.12 15.30
N ASP A 32 -0.38 0.74 15.20
CA ASP A 32 -1.72 0.33 14.79
C ASP A 32 -1.73 -0.21 13.35
N VAL A 33 -0.88 0.33 12.47
CA VAL A 33 -0.73 -0.16 11.09
C VAL A 33 -0.10 -1.54 11.08
N GLU A 34 0.95 -1.77 11.86
CA GLU A 34 1.61 -3.07 11.98
C GLU A 34 0.66 -4.15 12.53
N ASP A 35 -0.14 -3.80 13.54
CA ASP A 35 -1.13 -4.70 14.13
C ASP A 35 -2.21 -5.09 13.11
N ASN A 36 -2.68 -4.13 12.30
CA ASN A 36 -3.63 -4.40 11.23
C ASN A 36 -3.03 -5.30 10.15
N ILE A 37 -1.77 -5.06 9.75
CA ILE A 37 -1.05 -5.92 8.80
C ILE A 37 -0.94 -7.34 9.33
N CYS A 38 -0.50 -7.52 10.58
CA CYS A 38 -0.39 -8.83 11.21
C CYS A 38 -1.75 -9.54 11.31
N LYS A 39 -2.81 -8.81 11.66
CA LYS A 39 -4.17 -9.33 11.72
C LYS A 39 -4.65 -9.83 10.36
N PHE A 40 -4.40 -9.09 9.28
CA PHE A 40 -4.79 -9.49 7.92
C PHE A 40 -3.91 -10.63 7.38
N ALA A 41 -2.62 -10.64 7.71
CA ALA A 41 -1.72 -11.74 7.36
C ALA A 41 -2.14 -13.06 8.03
N LYS A 42 -2.53 -13.02 9.32
CA LYS A 42 -3.09 -14.19 10.04
C LYS A 42 -4.40 -14.71 9.43
N LYS A 43 -5.15 -13.85 8.75
CA LYS A 43 -6.35 -14.24 7.96
C LYS A 43 -6.01 -14.85 6.60
N GLY A 44 -4.73 -14.96 6.24
CA GLY A 44 -4.26 -15.55 4.99
C GLY A 44 -4.26 -14.58 3.80
N LEU A 45 -4.39 -13.27 4.03
CA LEU A 45 -4.34 -12.29 2.95
C LEU A 45 -2.91 -12.05 2.45
N THR A 46 -2.76 -11.92 1.14
CA THR A 46 -1.46 -11.63 0.52
C THR A 46 -1.06 -10.17 0.74
N PRO A 47 0.25 -9.84 0.75
CA PRO A 47 0.72 -8.46 0.93
C PRO A 47 0.08 -7.46 -0.04
N SER A 48 -0.14 -7.86 -1.30
CA SER A 48 -0.82 -7.02 -2.29
C SER A 48 -2.26 -6.71 -1.91
N GLN A 49 -3.02 -7.68 -1.41
CA GLN A 49 -4.39 -7.48 -0.95
C GLN A 49 -4.44 -6.63 0.33
N ILE A 50 -3.51 -6.85 1.26
CA ILE A 50 -3.40 -6.07 2.50
C ILE A 50 -3.18 -4.59 2.16
N GLY A 51 -2.25 -4.29 1.25
CA GLY A 51 -2.00 -2.92 0.80
C GLY A 51 -3.23 -2.26 0.17
N VAL A 52 -4.02 -3.01 -0.60
CA VAL A 52 -5.28 -2.51 -1.18
C VAL A 52 -6.31 -2.19 -0.10
N ILE A 53 -6.50 -3.06 0.90
CA ILE A 53 -7.47 -2.83 2.00
C ILE A 53 -7.06 -1.63 2.87
N LEU A 54 -5.77 -1.48 3.17
CA LEU A 54 -5.27 -0.34 3.94
C LEU A 54 -5.47 0.97 3.18
N ARG A 55 -5.27 0.96 1.86
CA ARG A 55 -5.49 2.14 1.01
C ARG A 55 -6.98 2.50 0.90
N ASP A 56 -7.82 1.53 0.58
CA ASP A 56 -9.20 1.79 0.16
C ASP A 56 -10.16 1.94 1.36
N SER A 57 -9.92 1.24 2.48
CA SER A 57 -10.80 1.29 3.66
C SER A 57 -10.24 2.13 4.81
N HIS A 58 -8.91 2.22 4.96
CA HIS A 58 -8.27 2.90 6.10
C HIS A 58 -7.61 4.24 5.70
N GLY A 59 -7.57 4.56 4.39
CA GLY A 59 -6.96 5.80 3.89
C GLY A 59 -5.42 5.82 3.95
N ILE A 60 -4.78 4.68 4.19
CA ILE A 60 -3.31 4.59 4.26
C ILE A 60 -2.77 4.36 2.85
N ALA A 61 -2.39 5.45 2.18
CA ALA A 61 -1.96 5.40 0.78
C ALA A 61 -0.68 4.58 0.57
N GLN A 62 0.29 4.71 1.48
CA GLN A 62 1.57 3.99 1.46
C GLN A 62 1.94 3.61 2.89
N VAL A 63 2.07 2.32 3.17
CA VAL A 63 2.47 1.80 4.49
C VAL A 63 3.83 2.36 4.90
N LYS A 64 4.81 2.31 4.00
CA LYS A 64 6.17 2.84 4.21
C LYS A 64 6.22 4.31 4.65
N SER A 65 5.26 5.13 4.24
CA SER A 65 5.20 6.54 4.65
C SER A 65 4.78 6.70 6.12
N VAL A 66 4.13 5.71 6.70
CA VAL A 66 3.64 5.72 8.09
C VAL A 66 4.59 4.94 9.00
N THR A 67 5.01 3.74 8.59
CA THR A 67 5.85 2.82 9.40
C THR A 67 7.35 3.02 9.19
N GLY A 68 7.76 3.66 8.09
CA GLY A 68 9.17 3.77 7.70
C GLY A 68 9.76 2.51 7.05
N SER A 69 8.99 1.42 7.00
CA SER A 69 9.35 0.11 6.44
C SER A 69 8.42 -0.34 5.32
#